data_AF-A0AAD4U5J3-F1
#
_entry.id   AF-A0AAD4U5J3-F1
#
_cell.length_a   1.000
_cell.length_b   1.000
_cell.length_c   1.000
_cell.angle_alpha   90.00
_cell.angle_beta   90.00
_cell.angle_gamma   90.00
#
_symmetry.space_group_name_H-M   'P 1'
#
loop_
_entity.id
_entity.type
_entity.pdbx_description
1 polymer ?
#
loop_
_entity_poly.entity_id
_entity_poly.type
_entity_poly.pdbx_seq_one_letter_code
_entity_poly.pdbx_strand_id
1 'polypeptide(L)'
;MRPQGPAASPRRLLGLLLLLLLQLRAPSSASETPKGKQKALLRQREVVDLYNGMCLQGPAGVPGRDGSPGANGIPGTPGIPGRDGFKGEKGECLREVFEESWTPNYKQCSWSSLNYGIDLGKIAECTFTKMRSNSALRVLFSGSLRLKCRSACCQRWYFTFNGAECSGPLPIEAIIYLDQGSPELNSTINIHRTSSVEGLCEGIGAGLVDIAIWVGTCSDYPKGDASTGWNSVSRIIIEELPK
;
A
#
# COMPACT_ATOMS: atom_id res chain seq x y z
N MET A 1 -56.08 -36.80 7.69
CA MET A 1 -54.89 -37.69 7.75
C MET A 1 -53.66 -36.86 8.13
N ARG A 2 -52.54 -37.51 8.46
CA ARG A 2 -51.18 -36.91 8.56
C ARG A 2 -50.71 -36.36 7.18
N PRO A 3 -49.64 -35.53 7.05
CA PRO A 3 -48.48 -35.29 7.94
C PRO A 3 -48.47 -33.88 8.59
N GLN A 4 -47.77 -33.58 9.69
CA GLN A 4 -46.33 -33.66 10.01
C GLN A 4 -45.48 -32.74 9.10
N GLY A 5 -44.64 -31.82 9.58
CA GLY A 5 -44.18 -31.54 10.94
C GLY A 5 -42.66 -31.68 11.03
N PRO A 6 -41.88 -30.58 11.02
CA PRO A 6 -40.43 -30.64 10.86
C PRO A 6 -39.72 -31.05 12.15
N ALA A 7 -38.65 -31.83 12.03
CA ALA A 7 -37.73 -32.16 13.12
C ALA A 7 -36.29 -32.14 12.60
N ALA A 8 -35.47 -31.23 13.15
CA ALA A 8 -34.04 -31.12 12.85
C ALA A 8 -33.24 -31.07 14.16
N SER A 9 -32.24 -31.94 14.30
CA SER A 9 -31.39 -32.05 15.49
C SER A 9 -30.18 -32.96 15.18
N PRO A 10 -29.12 -32.98 16.02
CA PRO A 10 -28.49 -31.87 16.74
C PRO A 10 -26.95 -31.91 16.61
N ARG A 11 -26.23 -31.16 17.48
CA ARG A 11 -24.77 -31.17 17.73
C ARG A 11 -23.92 -30.31 16.75
N ARG A 12 -22.82 -29.67 17.18
CA ARG A 12 -22.15 -29.66 18.51
C ARG A 12 -21.44 -28.31 18.77
N LEU A 13 -21.30 -27.92 20.04
CA LEU A 13 -20.57 -26.72 20.48
C LEU A 13 -19.06 -26.99 20.62
N LEU A 14 -18.24 -25.94 20.48
CA LEU A 14 -16.99 -25.72 21.25
C LEU A 14 -16.62 -24.22 21.25
N GLY A 15 -16.02 -23.70 22.33
CA GLY A 15 -15.65 -22.28 22.51
C GLY A 15 -16.15 -21.70 23.85
N LEU A 16 -15.46 -21.97 24.97
CA LEU A 16 -14.41 -21.11 25.57
C LEU A 16 -14.87 -19.71 26.02
N LEU A 17 -15.17 -19.57 27.32
CA LEU A 17 -14.80 -18.40 28.13
C LEU A 17 -14.81 -18.78 29.63
N LEU A 18 -13.81 -18.37 30.42
CA LEU A 18 -13.75 -18.68 31.87
C LEU A 18 -12.84 -17.72 32.67
N LEU A 19 -13.24 -17.48 33.93
CA LEU A 19 -12.49 -16.92 35.09
C LEU A 19 -12.33 -15.38 35.26
N LEU A 20 -12.36 -14.99 36.55
CA LEU A 20 -12.48 -13.65 37.15
C LEU A 20 -11.31 -13.35 38.13
N LEU A 21 -10.86 -12.09 38.20
CA LEU A 21 -10.56 -11.21 39.38
C LEU A 21 -9.68 -11.65 40.62
N LEU A 22 -8.97 -10.64 41.21
CA LEU A 22 -8.56 -10.36 42.64
C LEU A 22 -7.07 -10.40 43.18
N GLN A 23 -6.45 -9.20 43.41
CA GLN A 23 -5.78 -8.56 44.61
C GLN A 23 -4.50 -9.06 45.45
N LEU A 24 -3.43 -8.19 45.56
CA LEU A 24 -2.52 -7.69 46.71
C LEU A 24 -1.37 -8.46 47.57
N ARG A 25 -0.21 -7.78 47.93
CA ARG A 25 0.73 -7.73 49.20
C ARG A 25 2.32 -8.09 49.27
N ALA A 26 3.12 -7.70 50.36
CA ALA A 26 4.66 -7.41 50.48
C ALA A 26 5.53 -7.62 51.86
N PRO A 27 6.91 -7.29 52.03
CA PRO A 27 7.95 -7.79 53.08
C PRO A 27 8.83 -6.85 54.11
N SER A 28 10.10 -7.17 54.63
CA SER A 28 10.88 -6.55 55.85
C SER A 28 12.51 -6.64 56.02
N SER A 29 13.23 -6.27 57.18
CA SER A 29 14.75 -5.97 57.38
C SER A 29 15.58 -6.24 58.77
N ALA A 30 16.86 -5.74 59.06
CA ALA A 30 17.90 -6.14 60.17
C ALA A 30 19.05 -5.13 60.77
N SER A 31 20.08 -5.53 61.64
CA SER A 31 21.18 -4.76 62.44
C SER A 31 22.60 -5.48 62.72
N GLU A 32 23.74 -5.19 63.51
CA GLU A 32 24.41 -4.28 64.59
C GLU A 32 26.04 -4.31 64.56
N THR A 33 26.90 -3.67 65.45
CA THR A 33 28.43 -3.89 65.57
C THR A 33 29.32 -3.71 66.92
N PRO A 34 30.13 -2.64 67.30
CA PRO A 34 31.53 -2.74 67.91
C PRO A 34 31.98 -1.98 69.25
N LYS A 35 33.14 -2.28 69.95
CA LYS A 35 33.56 -1.83 71.38
C LYS A 35 35.14 -1.86 71.81
N GLY A 36 35.72 -1.11 72.85
CA GLY A 36 37.20 -1.15 73.39
C GLY A 36 37.75 -0.21 74.62
N LYS A 37 39.04 -0.31 75.21
CA LYS A 37 39.73 0.50 76.39
C LYS A 37 41.32 0.36 76.77
N GLN A 38 42.04 1.24 77.60
CA GLN A 38 43.50 1.14 78.19
C GLN A 38 44.05 2.16 79.34
N LYS A 39 45.33 2.10 79.97
CA LYS A 39 45.99 3.00 81.09
C LYS A 39 47.60 2.96 81.41
N ALA A 40 48.24 3.81 82.33
CA ALA A 40 49.75 3.93 82.74
C ALA A 40 50.22 4.63 84.16
N LEU A 41 51.56 4.82 84.58
CA LEU A 41 52.15 5.30 85.95
C LEU A 41 53.70 5.79 86.12
N LEU A 42 54.24 6.50 87.22
CA LEU A 42 55.71 6.99 87.51
C LEU A 42 56.16 7.55 88.99
N ARG A 43 57.49 7.74 89.46
CA ARG A 43 57.96 8.43 90.79
C ARG A 43 59.48 8.89 91.16
N GLN A 44 59.69 10.01 91.97
CA GLN A 44 60.71 10.41 93.07
C GLN A 44 61.74 11.65 92.96
N ARG A 45 62.36 12.23 94.06
CA ARG A 45 62.61 13.74 94.31
C ARG A 45 63.60 14.29 95.46
N GLU A 46 64.32 15.46 95.24
CA GLU A 46 64.83 16.65 96.11
C GLU A 46 66.12 16.81 97.05
N VAL A 47 66.56 18.11 97.23
CA VAL A 47 67.34 18.91 98.31
C VAL A 47 68.89 19.25 98.29
N VAL A 48 69.26 20.53 98.63
CA VAL A 48 70.52 21.17 99.20
C VAL A 48 71.36 22.16 98.32
N ASP A 49 71.92 23.23 98.94
CA ASP A 49 72.41 24.51 98.35
C ASP A 49 73.95 24.83 98.38
N LEU A 50 74.31 25.90 97.64
CA LEU A 50 75.33 26.94 97.90
C LEU A 50 76.84 26.74 97.55
N TYR A 51 77.27 27.39 96.46
CA TYR A 51 78.62 27.89 96.11
C TYR A 51 79.88 27.04 96.48
N ASN A 52 80.40 26.27 95.52
CA ASN A 52 81.69 26.57 94.86
C ASN A 52 81.96 25.67 93.63
N GLY A 53 82.91 26.05 92.77
CA GLY A 53 83.56 25.13 91.81
C GLY A 53 83.07 25.18 90.35
N MET A 54 84.03 25.24 89.42
CA MET A 54 83.81 25.37 87.97
C MET A 54 83.33 24.06 87.31
N CYS A 55 82.30 24.14 86.46
CA CYS A 55 82.20 23.35 85.21
C CYS A 55 81.17 23.97 84.24
N LEU A 56 81.27 23.60 82.96
CA LEU A 56 80.46 24.15 81.88
C LEU A 56 79.10 23.45 81.73
N GLN A 57 78.01 24.21 81.78
CA GLN A 57 76.75 23.86 81.11
C GLN A 57 76.08 25.14 80.59
N GLY A 58 75.48 25.07 79.40
CA GLY A 58 74.87 26.24 78.75
C GLY A 58 73.59 26.73 79.46
N PRO A 59 73.10 27.94 79.13
CA PRO A 59 71.85 28.45 79.69
C PRO A 59 70.70 27.48 79.39
N ALA A 60 69.81 27.31 80.37
CA ALA A 60 68.63 26.46 80.21
C ALA A 60 67.80 26.92 79.01
N GLY A 61 67.44 25.97 78.14
CA GLY A 61 66.57 26.24 77.00
C GLY A 61 65.24 26.83 77.46
N VAL A 62 64.76 27.87 76.77
CA VAL A 62 63.45 28.45 77.06
C VAL A 62 62.37 27.36 76.97
N PRO A 63 61.32 27.41 77.82
CA PRO A 63 60.20 26.48 77.71
C PRO A 63 59.65 26.47 76.28
N GLY A 64 59.44 25.27 75.73
CA GLY A 64 58.81 25.12 74.43
C GLY A 64 57.45 25.80 74.43
N ARG A 65 57.17 26.62 73.42
CA ARG A 65 55.83 27.22 73.25
C ARG A 65 54.77 26.12 73.20
N ASP A 66 53.62 26.40 73.81
CA ASP A 66 52.44 25.55 73.70
C ASP A 66 52.13 25.25 72.21
N GLY A 67 51.81 23.99 71.92
CA GLY A 67 51.45 23.57 70.58
C GLY A 67 50.22 24.33 70.09
N SER A 68 50.30 24.95 68.92
CA SER A 68 49.17 25.61 68.28
C SER A 68 47.98 24.63 68.14
N PRO A 69 46.73 25.04 68.42
CA PRO A 69 45.56 24.18 68.27
C PRO A 69 45.51 23.50 66.90
N GLY A 70 45.09 22.23 66.88
CA GLY A 70 44.95 21.47 65.64
C GLY A 70 44.00 22.16 64.67
N ALA A 71 44.35 22.19 63.39
CA ALA A 71 43.55 22.84 62.36
C ALA A 71 42.15 22.20 62.25
N ASN A 72 41.14 23.03 61.99
CA ASN A 72 39.77 22.58 61.77
C ASN A 72 39.69 21.57 60.62
N GLY A 73 38.80 20.57 60.76
CA GLY A 73 38.57 19.57 59.73
C GLY A 73 38.12 20.17 58.40
N ILE A 74 38.59 19.58 57.30
CA ILE A 74 38.26 20.03 55.94
C ILE A 74 36.75 19.90 55.70
N PRO A 75 36.05 20.93 55.18
CA PRO A 75 34.65 20.81 54.80
C PRO A 75 34.43 19.69 53.78
N GLY A 76 33.32 18.95 53.92
CA GLY A 76 32.93 17.90 52.98
C GLY A 76 32.69 18.44 51.57
N THR A 77 33.17 17.71 50.56
CA THR A 77 32.97 18.08 49.15
C THR A 77 31.48 18.07 48.76
N PRO A 78 31.01 19.01 47.92
CA PRO A 78 29.63 18.99 47.41
C PRO A 78 29.27 17.68 46.72
N GLY A 79 27.99 17.30 46.77
CA GLY A 79 27.46 16.13 46.09
C GLY A 79 27.57 16.25 44.56
N ILE A 80 27.77 15.12 43.89
CA ILE A 80 27.84 15.05 42.42
C ILE A 80 26.46 15.40 41.83
N PRO A 81 26.39 16.26 40.79
CA PRO A 81 25.12 16.53 40.09
C PRO A 81 24.43 15.26 39.57
N GLY A 82 23.10 15.31 39.48
CA GLY A 82 22.30 14.23 38.90
C GLY A 82 22.64 14.02 37.42
N ARG A 83 22.52 12.77 36.95
CA ARG A 83 22.77 12.41 35.55
C ARG A 83 21.60 12.84 34.66
N ASP A 84 21.90 13.39 33.50
CA ASP A 84 20.90 13.77 32.48
C ASP A 84 20.01 12.58 32.07
N GLY A 85 18.75 12.89 31.77
CA GLY A 85 17.78 11.92 31.27
C GLY A 85 18.10 11.43 29.85
N PHE A 86 17.62 10.24 29.52
CA PHE A 86 17.78 9.70 28.17
C PHE A 86 17.05 10.56 27.14
N LYS A 87 17.74 10.86 26.02
CA LYS A 87 17.16 11.57 24.89
C LYS A 87 16.10 10.68 24.21
N GLY A 88 14.91 11.24 23.98
CA GLY A 88 13.83 10.54 23.29
C GLY A 88 14.19 10.11 21.87
N GLU A 89 13.53 9.05 21.39
CA GLU A 89 13.75 8.48 20.07
C GLU A 89 13.35 9.44 18.95
N LYS A 90 14.01 9.31 17.79
CA LYS A 90 13.73 10.14 16.62
C LYS A 90 12.51 9.57 15.89
N GLY A 91 11.42 10.33 15.85
CA GLY A 91 10.21 9.95 15.11
C GLY A 91 10.50 9.63 13.64
N GLU A 92 9.89 8.56 13.14
CA GLU A 92 10.06 8.10 11.77
C GLU A 92 9.30 9.01 10.79
N CYS A 93 9.94 9.31 9.65
CA CYS A 93 9.27 10.01 8.57
C CYS A 93 8.44 9.01 7.77
N LEU A 94 7.12 9.02 7.93
CA LEU A 94 6.19 8.28 7.07
C LEU A 94 6.43 8.71 5.61
N ARG A 95 7.04 7.82 4.81
CA ARG A 95 7.17 8.03 3.38
C ARG A 95 5.91 7.57 2.69
N GLU A 96 4.92 8.46 2.62
CA GLU A 96 3.72 8.25 1.81
C GLU A 96 4.14 7.87 0.39
N VAL A 97 3.82 6.64 -0.01
CA VAL A 97 3.92 6.22 -1.39
C VAL A 97 2.71 6.82 -2.09
N PHE A 98 2.92 7.96 -2.75
CA PHE A 98 1.98 8.46 -3.74
C PHE A 98 1.85 7.40 -4.82
N GLU A 99 0.80 6.59 -4.73
CA GLU A 99 0.30 5.78 -5.84
C GLU A 99 0.08 6.74 -7.03
N GLU A 100 0.65 6.43 -8.20
CA GLU A 100 0.58 7.34 -9.35
C GLU A 100 -0.89 7.59 -9.70
N SER A 101 -1.35 8.80 -9.42
CA SER A 101 -2.75 9.16 -9.57
C SER A 101 -3.21 8.88 -10.99
N TRP A 102 -4.32 8.16 -11.13
CA TRP A 102 -4.75 7.64 -12.44
C TRP A 102 -5.10 8.80 -13.38
N THR A 103 -4.12 9.22 -14.18
CA THR A 103 -4.34 10.18 -15.26
C THR A 103 -5.18 9.51 -16.34
N PRO A 104 -6.35 10.08 -16.70
CA PRO A 104 -7.16 9.57 -17.80
C PRO A 104 -6.39 9.67 -19.12
N ASN A 105 -6.25 8.54 -19.80
CA ASN A 105 -5.69 8.47 -21.14
C ASN A 105 -6.77 7.95 -22.09
N TYR A 106 -7.26 8.82 -22.98
CA TYR A 106 -8.32 8.49 -23.92
C TYR A 106 -8.12 9.18 -25.26
N LYS A 107 -8.66 8.60 -26.33
CA LYS A 107 -8.60 9.13 -27.69
C LYS A 107 -9.90 8.86 -28.41
N GLN A 108 -10.36 9.83 -29.20
CA GLN A 108 -11.45 9.64 -30.15
C GLN A 108 -10.93 9.89 -31.58
N CYS A 109 -10.91 8.85 -32.41
CA CYS A 109 -10.87 9.03 -33.86
C CYS A 109 -12.30 9.22 -34.38
N SER A 110 -12.49 10.02 -35.42
CA SER A 110 -13.81 10.35 -35.97
C SER A 110 -13.72 10.60 -37.47
N TRP A 111 -14.70 10.09 -38.20
CA TRP A 111 -14.82 10.19 -39.65
C TRP A 111 -16.18 10.78 -40.01
N SER A 112 -16.23 11.66 -41.01
CA SER A 112 -17.47 12.26 -41.52
C SER A 112 -18.33 11.27 -42.32
N SER A 113 -17.69 10.24 -42.89
CA SER A 113 -18.30 9.07 -43.54
C SER A 113 -17.29 7.92 -43.53
N LEU A 114 -17.77 6.68 -43.41
CA LEU A 114 -16.99 5.45 -43.65
C LEU A 114 -17.63 4.58 -44.76
N ASN A 115 -18.54 5.16 -45.55
CA ASN A 115 -19.34 4.43 -46.54
C ASN A 115 -18.55 4.10 -47.83
N TYR A 116 -17.50 3.29 -47.69
CA TYR A 116 -16.58 2.88 -48.75
C TYR A 116 -16.98 1.57 -49.46
N GLY A 117 -18.13 0.98 -49.14
CA GLY A 117 -18.58 -0.30 -49.73
C GLY A 117 -17.78 -1.53 -49.27
N ILE A 118 -17.17 -1.47 -48.08
CA ILE A 118 -16.39 -2.56 -47.51
C ILE A 118 -17.33 -3.60 -46.88
N ASP A 119 -17.55 -4.71 -47.57
CA ASP A 119 -18.30 -5.88 -47.05
C ASP A 119 -17.46 -6.76 -46.12
N LEU A 120 -16.14 -6.84 -46.38
CA LEU A 120 -15.18 -7.68 -45.67
C LEU A 120 -13.82 -6.95 -45.61
N GLY A 121 -13.17 -6.96 -44.45
CA GLY A 121 -11.86 -6.35 -44.23
C GLY A 121 -11.84 -5.18 -43.24
N LYS A 122 -10.72 -4.46 -43.20
CA LYS A 122 -10.48 -3.33 -42.30
C LYS A 122 -11.26 -2.12 -42.77
N ILE A 123 -12.10 -1.55 -41.89
CA ILE A 123 -12.95 -0.41 -42.22
C ILE A 123 -12.25 0.90 -41.84
N ALA A 124 -11.71 0.97 -40.62
CA ALA A 124 -11.06 2.15 -40.06
C ALA A 124 -10.07 1.76 -38.95
N GLU A 125 -9.13 2.66 -38.63
CA GLU A 125 -8.01 2.42 -37.72
C GLU A 125 -7.67 3.69 -36.91
N CYS A 126 -7.27 3.50 -35.66
CA CYS A 126 -6.97 4.57 -34.71
C CYS A 126 -5.80 4.16 -33.80
N THR A 127 -4.56 4.49 -34.21
CA THR A 127 -3.37 4.28 -33.37
C THR A 127 -3.51 5.00 -32.03
N PHE A 128 -3.24 4.30 -30.92
CA PHE A 128 -3.33 4.80 -29.55
C PHE A 128 -2.00 4.61 -28.81
N THR A 129 -1.62 5.58 -27.97
CA THR A 129 -0.47 5.43 -27.08
C THR A 129 -0.96 4.93 -25.73
N LYS A 130 -0.79 3.64 -25.45
CA LYS A 130 -1.10 3.02 -24.15
C LYS A 130 0.06 3.28 -23.19
N MET A 131 -0.23 3.90 -22.05
CA MET A 131 0.79 4.40 -21.13
C MET A 131 1.27 3.34 -20.14
N ARG A 132 0.40 2.41 -19.71
CA ARG A 132 0.69 1.42 -18.67
C ARG A 132 0.52 0.01 -19.22
N SER A 133 1.39 -0.93 -18.80
CA SER A 133 1.28 -2.34 -19.18
C SER A 133 0.29 -3.12 -18.30
N ASN A 134 0.07 -2.69 -17.06
CA ASN A 134 -0.97 -3.24 -16.19
C ASN A 134 -2.22 -2.35 -16.21
N SER A 135 -2.86 -2.28 -17.37
CA SER A 135 -4.12 -1.56 -17.59
C SER A 135 -4.89 -2.24 -18.71
N ALA A 136 -6.20 -2.04 -18.77
CA ALA A 136 -7.04 -2.49 -19.89
C ALA A 136 -7.22 -1.37 -20.94
N LEU A 137 -7.69 -1.72 -22.13
CA LEU A 137 -8.21 -0.77 -23.11
C LEU A 137 -9.71 -1.03 -23.34
N ARG A 138 -10.57 -0.09 -22.98
CA ARG A 138 -11.96 -0.06 -23.43
C ARG A 138 -12.01 0.55 -24.82
N VAL A 139 -12.69 -0.11 -25.74
CA VAL A 139 -12.87 0.36 -27.12
C VAL A 139 -14.33 0.37 -27.48
N LEU A 140 -14.77 1.45 -28.13
CA LEU A 140 -16.14 1.67 -28.59
C LEU A 140 -16.11 2.18 -30.03
N PHE A 141 -16.58 1.38 -30.98
CA PHE A 141 -17.01 1.88 -32.28
C PHE A 141 -18.46 2.38 -32.16
N SER A 142 -18.75 3.53 -32.75
CA SER A 142 -20.12 4.03 -32.90
C SER A 142 -20.33 4.58 -34.31
N GLY A 143 -21.28 4.02 -35.04
CA GLY A 143 -21.57 4.41 -36.43
C GLY A 143 -22.76 3.67 -37.03
N SER A 144 -23.24 4.14 -38.17
CA SER A 144 -24.32 3.51 -38.93
C SER A 144 -23.89 2.13 -39.44
N LEU A 145 -24.53 1.06 -38.96
CA LEU A 145 -24.36 -0.32 -39.46
C LEU A 145 -25.61 -0.78 -40.21
N ARG A 146 -25.42 -1.67 -41.18
CA ARG A 146 -26.48 -2.39 -41.91
C ARG A 146 -25.96 -3.73 -42.42
N LEU A 147 -26.80 -4.77 -42.31
CA LEU A 147 -26.70 -5.99 -43.10
C LEU A 147 -27.95 -6.12 -44.00
N LYS A 148 -27.79 -6.66 -45.21
CA LYS A 148 -28.86 -6.95 -46.17
C LYS A 148 -28.60 -8.29 -46.86
N CYS A 149 -29.63 -9.09 -47.07
CA CYS A 149 -29.56 -10.36 -47.80
C CYS A 149 -30.92 -10.81 -48.32
N ARG A 150 -30.95 -11.89 -49.12
CA ARG A 150 -32.17 -12.50 -49.68
C ARG A 150 -32.70 -13.68 -48.87
N SER A 151 -31.81 -14.38 -48.17
CA SER A 151 -32.06 -15.46 -47.21
C SER A 151 -31.42 -15.10 -45.87
N ALA A 152 -31.69 -15.87 -44.82
CA ALA A 152 -30.89 -15.93 -43.60
C ALA A 152 -29.39 -15.72 -43.88
N CYS A 153 -28.80 -14.70 -43.25
CA CYS A 153 -27.40 -14.32 -43.39
C CYS A 153 -26.85 -13.70 -42.10
N CYS A 154 -25.52 -13.61 -41.99
CA CYS A 154 -24.86 -13.09 -40.80
C CYS A 154 -23.55 -12.37 -41.16
N GLN A 155 -23.28 -11.25 -40.49
CA GLN A 155 -22.04 -10.50 -40.63
C GLN A 155 -21.57 -10.00 -39.25
N ARG A 156 -20.25 -9.99 -39.06
CA ARG A 156 -19.56 -9.74 -37.79
C ARG A 156 -18.75 -8.46 -37.89
N TRP A 157 -18.94 -7.52 -36.98
CA TRP A 157 -18.04 -6.36 -36.83
C TRP A 157 -17.20 -6.54 -35.57
N TYR A 158 -15.88 -6.39 -35.67
CA TYR A 158 -14.97 -6.77 -34.59
C TYR A 158 -13.71 -5.90 -34.52
N PHE A 159 -13.11 -5.80 -33.34
CA PHE A 159 -11.88 -5.05 -33.10
C PHE A 159 -10.62 -5.93 -33.17
N THR A 160 -9.56 -5.37 -33.74
CA THR A 160 -8.19 -5.88 -33.62
C THR A 160 -7.26 -4.86 -32.98
N PHE A 161 -6.27 -5.36 -32.24
CA PHE A 161 -5.18 -4.61 -31.63
C PHE A 161 -3.87 -5.12 -32.24
N ASN A 162 -3.10 -4.25 -32.92
CA ASN A 162 -1.91 -4.62 -33.68
C ASN A 162 -2.16 -5.75 -34.70
N GLY A 163 -3.36 -5.78 -35.30
CA GLY A 163 -3.79 -6.79 -36.27
C GLY A 163 -4.29 -8.12 -35.68
N ALA A 164 -4.17 -8.35 -34.37
CA ALA A 164 -4.72 -9.53 -33.69
C ALA A 164 -6.07 -9.21 -33.02
N GLU A 165 -6.99 -10.17 -32.97
CA GLU A 165 -8.22 -10.04 -32.17
C GLU A 165 -7.92 -10.06 -30.66
N CYS A 166 -8.84 -9.53 -29.85
CA CYS A 166 -8.65 -9.54 -28.40
C CYS A 166 -8.67 -10.98 -27.84
N SER A 167 -7.64 -11.36 -27.08
CA SER A 167 -7.50 -12.70 -26.48
C SER A 167 -7.90 -12.76 -25.00
N GLY A 168 -8.26 -11.63 -24.38
CA GLY A 168 -8.56 -11.56 -22.95
C GLY A 168 -9.47 -10.37 -22.62
N PRO A 169 -10.70 -10.60 -22.11
CA PRO A 169 -11.30 -11.90 -21.78
C PRO A 169 -11.73 -12.70 -23.02
N LEU A 170 -12.20 -12.04 -24.07
CA LEU A 170 -12.73 -12.61 -25.32
C LEU A 170 -12.57 -11.60 -26.48
N PRO A 171 -12.74 -12.03 -27.75
CA PRO A 171 -12.86 -11.12 -28.89
C PRO A 171 -13.96 -10.06 -28.67
N ILE A 172 -13.70 -8.83 -29.12
CA ILE A 172 -14.64 -7.71 -29.00
C ILE A 172 -15.37 -7.56 -30.33
N GLU A 173 -16.65 -7.91 -30.35
CA GLU A 173 -17.45 -7.98 -31.57
C GLU A 173 -18.93 -7.68 -31.36
N ALA A 174 -19.61 -7.33 -32.46
CA ALA A 174 -21.05 -7.31 -32.58
C ALA A 174 -21.45 -8.09 -33.84
N ILE A 175 -22.38 -9.03 -33.68
CA ILE A 175 -22.93 -9.83 -34.77
C ILE A 175 -24.29 -9.27 -35.16
N ILE A 176 -24.50 -9.07 -36.46
CA ILE A 176 -25.83 -8.85 -37.03
C ILE A 176 -26.23 -10.13 -37.76
N TYR A 177 -27.25 -10.82 -37.23
CA TYR A 177 -28.02 -11.81 -37.98
C TYR A 177 -29.19 -11.11 -38.67
N LEU A 178 -29.51 -11.52 -39.90
CA LEU A 178 -30.70 -11.10 -40.61
C LEU A 178 -31.35 -12.30 -41.30
N ASP A 179 -32.59 -12.59 -40.93
CA ASP A 179 -33.50 -13.42 -41.72
C ASP A 179 -34.56 -12.53 -42.38
N GLN A 180 -35.10 -12.95 -43.53
CA GLN A 180 -36.18 -12.19 -44.18
C GLN A 180 -37.55 -12.50 -43.56
N GLY A 181 -38.32 -11.44 -43.29
CA GLY A 181 -39.75 -11.57 -43.02
C GLY A 181 -40.52 -11.88 -44.32
N SER A 182 -41.22 -13.01 -44.32
CA SER A 182 -41.98 -13.65 -45.41
C SER A 182 -41.35 -13.62 -46.83
N PRO A 183 -41.00 -14.79 -47.40
CA PRO A 183 -40.65 -14.94 -48.81
C PRO A 183 -41.72 -14.42 -49.79
N GLU A 184 -43.00 -14.38 -49.37
CA GLU A 184 -44.15 -13.94 -50.17
C GLU A 184 -44.05 -12.46 -50.58
N LEU A 185 -43.33 -11.64 -49.80
CA LEU A 185 -43.22 -10.20 -49.98
C LEU A 185 -41.87 -9.75 -50.55
N ASN A 186 -40.93 -10.68 -50.83
CA ASN A 186 -39.59 -10.39 -51.41
C ASN A 186 -38.85 -9.21 -50.73
N SER A 187 -39.05 -9.05 -49.41
CA SER A 187 -38.79 -7.80 -48.70
C SER A 187 -37.45 -7.80 -47.98
N THR A 188 -36.41 -7.26 -48.64
CA THR A 188 -35.11 -7.07 -47.99
C THR A 188 -35.20 -5.99 -46.90
N ILE A 189 -34.96 -6.35 -45.64
CA ILE A 189 -34.70 -5.33 -44.61
C ILE A 189 -33.43 -4.57 -44.99
N ASN A 190 -33.53 -3.24 -45.10
CA ASN A 190 -32.43 -2.35 -45.47
C ASN A 190 -32.38 -1.15 -44.51
N ILE A 191 -32.38 -1.45 -43.20
CA ILE A 191 -32.30 -0.44 -42.14
C ILE A 191 -30.82 -0.17 -41.84
N HIS A 192 -30.37 1.03 -42.17
CA HIS A 192 -29.12 1.58 -41.65
C HIS A 192 -29.41 2.21 -40.29
N ARG A 193 -28.69 1.79 -39.23
CA ARG A 193 -28.91 2.24 -37.86
C ARG A 193 -27.58 2.45 -37.14
N THR A 194 -27.45 3.57 -36.42
CA THR A 194 -26.32 3.78 -35.50
C THR A 194 -26.30 2.66 -34.47
N SER A 195 -25.24 1.86 -34.50
CA SER A 195 -25.00 0.74 -33.60
C SER A 195 -23.62 0.91 -32.95
N SER A 196 -23.36 0.16 -31.88
CA SER A 196 -22.06 0.10 -31.23
C SER A 196 -21.41 -1.27 -31.43
N VAL A 197 -20.07 -1.27 -31.42
CA VAL A 197 -19.24 -2.44 -31.10
C VAL A 197 -18.41 -2.02 -29.92
N GLU A 198 -18.49 -2.71 -28.78
CA GLU A 198 -17.86 -2.26 -27.54
C GLU A 198 -17.31 -3.43 -26.73
N GLY A 199 -16.17 -3.21 -26.07
CA GLY A 199 -15.64 -4.15 -25.10
C GLY A 199 -14.38 -3.65 -24.39
N LEU A 200 -13.85 -4.49 -23.52
CA LEU A 200 -12.62 -4.28 -22.76
C LEU A 200 -11.58 -5.31 -23.19
N CYS A 201 -10.36 -4.89 -23.51
CA CYS A 201 -9.25 -5.79 -23.85
C CYS A 201 -8.08 -5.67 -22.88
N GLU A 202 -7.54 -6.82 -22.49
CA GLU A 202 -6.39 -6.98 -21.60
C GLU A 202 -5.20 -7.66 -22.30
N GLY A 203 -4.05 -7.71 -21.62
CA GLY A 203 -2.84 -8.39 -22.12
C GLY A 203 -2.00 -7.55 -23.10
N ILE A 204 -2.52 -6.42 -23.57
CA ILE A 204 -1.83 -5.45 -24.41
C ILE A 204 -0.78 -4.71 -23.57
N GLY A 205 0.49 -4.72 -23.99
CA GLY A 205 1.57 -3.96 -23.33
C GLY A 205 1.53 -2.45 -23.63
N ALA A 206 2.21 -1.64 -22.81
CA ALA A 206 2.40 -0.21 -23.07
C ALA A 206 3.16 0.04 -24.39
N GLY A 207 2.88 1.17 -25.04
CA GLY A 207 3.46 1.58 -26.31
C GLY A 207 2.40 2.06 -27.31
N LEU A 208 2.74 2.05 -28.59
CA LEU A 208 1.78 2.29 -29.67
C LEU A 208 0.96 1.03 -29.93
N VAL A 209 -0.35 1.20 -30.07
CA VAL A 209 -1.32 0.14 -30.34
C VAL A 209 -2.22 0.57 -31.50
N ASP A 210 -2.17 -0.15 -32.62
CA ASP A 210 -3.05 0.07 -33.77
C ASP A 210 -4.38 -0.62 -33.56
N ILE A 211 -5.41 0.17 -33.27
CA ILE A 211 -6.76 -0.30 -32.93
C ILE A 211 -7.65 -0.09 -34.16
N ALA A 212 -8.11 -1.20 -34.75
CA ALA A 212 -8.88 -1.17 -35.98
C ALA A 212 -10.21 -1.90 -35.85
N ILE A 213 -11.25 -1.36 -36.52
CA ILE A 213 -12.56 -1.97 -36.65
C ILE A 213 -12.67 -2.65 -38.02
N TRP A 214 -13.10 -3.90 -38.02
CA TRP A 214 -13.22 -4.78 -39.17
C TRP A 214 -14.66 -5.23 -39.38
N VAL A 215 -14.96 -5.69 -40.59
CA VAL A 215 -16.14 -6.51 -40.89
C VAL A 215 -15.72 -7.86 -41.48
N GLY A 216 -16.36 -8.93 -41.03
CA GLY A 216 -16.05 -10.31 -41.37
C GLY A 216 -17.29 -11.21 -41.42
N THR A 217 -17.09 -12.47 -41.79
CA THR A 217 -18.15 -13.49 -41.83
C THR A 217 -18.43 -14.08 -40.45
N CYS A 218 -19.66 -14.56 -40.24
CA CYS A 218 -19.97 -15.50 -39.15
C CYS A 218 -19.64 -16.94 -39.58
N SER A 219 -19.56 -17.87 -38.63
CA SER A 219 -19.22 -19.29 -38.89
C SER A 219 -20.32 -20.07 -39.64
N ASP A 220 -21.57 -19.91 -39.21
CA ASP A 220 -22.65 -20.86 -39.53
C ASP A 220 -23.68 -20.34 -40.55
N TYR A 221 -23.43 -19.18 -41.16
CA TYR A 221 -24.37 -18.48 -42.03
C TYR A 221 -23.67 -17.83 -43.23
N PRO A 222 -24.33 -17.70 -44.39
CA PRO A 222 -23.76 -17.00 -45.53
C PRO A 222 -23.59 -15.51 -45.24
N LYS A 223 -22.59 -14.90 -45.88
CA LYS A 223 -22.37 -13.44 -45.81
C LYS A 223 -23.51 -12.67 -46.48
N GLY A 224 -23.76 -11.45 -46.02
CA GLY A 224 -24.66 -10.50 -46.69
C GLY A 224 -23.93 -9.37 -47.42
N ASP A 225 -24.74 -8.43 -47.91
CA ASP A 225 -24.38 -7.09 -48.37
C ASP A 225 -24.36 -6.18 -47.13
N ALA A 226 -23.17 -5.77 -46.70
CA ALA A 226 -22.94 -5.05 -45.44
C ALA A 226 -22.68 -3.56 -45.69
N SER A 227 -22.77 -2.70 -44.67
CA SER A 227 -22.43 -1.27 -44.81
C SER A 227 -22.09 -0.69 -43.45
N THR A 228 -21.10 0.21 -43.44
CA THR A 228 -20.63 0.96 -42.28
C THR A 228 -20.58 2.45 -42.62
N GLY A 229 -21.04 3.32 -41.72
CA GLY A 229 -20.97 4.78 -41.86
C GLY A 229 -21.85 5.39 -42.96
N TRP A 230 -22.94 4.73 -43.39
CA TRP A 230 -23.85 5.28 -44.40
C TRP A 230 -24.50 6.58 -43.94
N ASN A 231 -24.20 7.66 -44.67
CA ASN A 231 -24.69 9.02 -44.45
C ASN A 231 -24.59 9.50 -42.98
N SER A 232 -23.60 9.00 -42.23
CA SER A 232 -23.40 9.32 -40.83
C SER A 232 -21.92 9.47 -40.50
N VAL A 233 -21.65 10.33 -39.52
CA VAL A 233 -20.37 10.25 -38.80
C VAL A 233 -20.18 8.85 -38.21
N SER A 234 -18.92 8.44 -38.07
CA SER A 234 -18.53 7.23 -37.35
C SER A 234 -17.33 7.54 -36.45
N ARG A 235 -17.18 6.84 -35.34
CA ARG A 235 -16.15 7.10 -34.32
C ARG A 235 -15.57 5.81 -33.76
N ILE A 236 -14.30 5.87 -33.38
CA ILE A 236 -13.66 4.92 -32.46
C ILE A 236 -13.24 5.74 -31.24
N ILE A 237 -13.77 5.40 -30.08
CA ILE A 237 -13.37 5.92 -28.77
C ILE A 237 -12.54 4.83 -28.09
N ILE A 238 -11.39 5.20 -27.55
CA ILE A 238 -10.47 4.33 -26.83
C ILE A 238 -10.19 4.98 -25.48
N GLU A 239 -10.32 4.20 -24.40
CA GLU A 239 -10.05 4.63 -23.02
C GLU A 239 -9.12 3.61 -22.38
N GLU A 240 -7.98 4.07 -21.85
CA GLU A 240 -7.16 3.25 -20.97
C GLU A 240 -7.79 3.26 -19.58
N LEU A 241 -7.96 2.08 -18.98
CA LEU A 241 -8.58 1.90 -17.66
C LEU A 241 -7.67 1.10 -16.72
N PRO A 242 -7.69 1.36 -15.39
CA PRO A 242 -6.99 0.53 -14.42
C PRO A 242 -7.57 -0.90 -14.41
N LYS A 243 -6.83 -1.82 -13.79
CA LYS A 243 -7.33 -3.15 -13.42
C LYS A 243 -7.57 -3.21 -11.92
#